data_AF-A0AA51L2R0-F1
#
_entry.id   AF-A0AA51L2R0-F1
#
_cell.length_a   1.000
_cell.length_b   1.000
_cell.length_c   1.000
_cell.angle_alpha   90.00
_cell.angle_beta   90.00
_cell.angle_gamma   90.00
#
_symmetry.space_group_name_H-M   'P 1'
#
loop_
_entity.id
_entity.type
_entity.pdbx_description
1 polymer ?
#
loop_
_entity_poly.entity_id
_entity_poly.type
_entity_poly.pdbx_seq_one_letter_code
_entity_poly.pdbx_strand_id
1 'polypeptide(L)'
;MSVFFSLAALITALLFVLTTRLEILKGAPNNFTFGFYVAAKFVVGYLWGVFIFNIVLLDTTFLAYIKSLAIFIAAAMIWESTWSISKSKKNFAVYYFLPGVCTAAAFLILVIFYPMTIADQKFNAANGSLSKEKNLEATDEKHLPVVGDDYAEYVAKRELSTWKKNISYFELGYGIKQSINGTLYYVYPIEYRGYSKWLKGQPVPGFIKVNAENPNAEAEFVKSDMRYVPSAYFNDNVSRMVRKKNPTTLLMDPSFEIDDQNHPFYVVPYGHFEALRNIRIVDGAILVDPKTGEQKKYETKDVPKFVDQIIPTDIAFERMQWYGEYREGGWFNANGLLGTGILASQTGVVEPTDWGDADSVFGLYDKANQLSWFSDFTNPTSDSDTMVGFAMMNARNGKIDYYENVSGVSGSDAKGVSQKGTLKAEDLKGNVRGLFQIYGQPTWLVSLEDKSGVYRYTAFVNVKDAQVYAYAKDVNEALNNYETAIATGMTGQNASASKDAKESVISGSVVSVYKREVKDKTMVQFLLDNSDKIFTVTASEYPYAMFIETGHRLNLTYIDTKNINVSVKSLKDITLKK
;
A
#
# COMPACT_ATOMS: atom_id res chain seq x y z
N MET A 1 -21.44 -5.00 26.74
CA MET A 1 -21.62 -5.45 25.34
C MET A 1 -23.09 -5.63 25.01
N SER A 2 -23.91 -6.22 25.90
CA SER A 2 -25.33 -6.45 25.61
C SER A 2 -26.16 -5.16 25.47
N VAL A 3 -26.12 -4.19 26.41
CA VAL A 3 -27.17 -3.15 26.43
C VAL A 3 -27.22 -2.27 25.16
N PHE A 4 -26.09 -1.68 24.71
CA PHE A 4 -26.11 -0.81 23.53
C PHE A 4 -26.38 -1.56 22.23
N PHE A 5 -25.78 -2.75 22.04
CA PHE A 5 -26.01 -3.53 20.83
C PHE A 5 -27.39 -4.20 20.82
N SER A 6 -27.89 -4.64 21.98
CA SER A 6 -29.27 -5.10 22.12
C SER A 6 -30.26 -3.96 21.92
N LEU A 7 -29.94 -2.74 22.36
CA LEU A 7 -30.76 -1.56 22.10
C LEU A 7 -30.76 -1.21 20.61
N ALA A 8 -29.59 -1.19 19.95
CA ALA A 8 -29.49 -0.96 18.51
C ALA A 8 -30.26 -2.03 17.72
N ALA A 9 -30.12 -3.31 18.07
CA ALA A 9 -30.87 -4.39 17.46
C ALA A 9 -32.38 -4.29 17.72
N LEU A 10 -32.79 -3.82 18.90
CA LEU A 10 -34.19 -3.57 19.22
C LEU A 10 -34.76 -2.39 18.43
N ILE A 11 -33.99 -1.32 18.22
CA ILE A 11 -34.36 -0.21 17.34
C ILE A 11 -34.52 -0.71 15.89
N THR A 12 -33.60 -1.56 15.40
CA THR A 12 -33.74 -2.21 14.09
C THR A 12 -35.02 -3.05 14.00
N ALA A 13 -35.31 -3.84 15.02
CA ALA A 13 -36.54 -4.62 15.11
C ALA A 13 -37.79 -3.73 15.07
N LEU A 14 -37.79 -2.63 15.81
CA LEU A 14 -38.89 -1.65 15.83
C LEU A 14 -39.08 -0.96 14.47
N LEU A 15 -38.00 -0.61 13.76
CA LEU A 15 -38.12 -0.04 12.42
C LEU A 15 -38.73 -1.03 11.42
N PHE A 16 -38.35 -2.31 11.49
CA PHE A 16 -38.99 -3.34 10.68
C PHE A 16 -40.48 -3.48 11.04
N VAL A 17 -40.84 -3.38 12.32
CA VAL A 17 -42.25 -3.38 12.76
C VAL A 17 -43.00 -2.11 12.36
N LEU A 18 -42.35 -0.96 12.23
CA LEU A 18 -43.00 0.26 11.74
C LEU A 18 -43.41 0.17 10.27
N THR A 19 -42.82 -0.77 9.52
CA THR A 19 -43.31 -1.13 8.17
C THR A 19 -44.54 -2.06 8.20
N THR A 20 -45.13 -2.37 9.36
CA THR A 20 -46.23 -3.34 9.44
C THR A 20 -47.59 -2.75 9.04
N ARG A 21 -48.46 -3.61 8.50
CA ARG A 21 -49.71 -3.31 7.80
C ARG A 21 -50.77 -2.60 8.68
N LEU A 22 -51.12 -1.37 8.34
CA LEU A 22 -52.18 -0.54 8.92
C LEU A 22 -53.57 -1.13 8.67
N GLU A 23 -53.73 -1.89 7.59
CA GLU A 23 -54.97 -2.58 7.24
C GLU A 23 -55.41 -3.62 8.25
N ILE A 24 -54.45 -4.30 8.87
CA ILE A 24 -54.76 -5.37 9.81
C ILE A 24 -55.27 -4.79 11.13
N LEU A 25 -54.87 -3.56 11.47
CA LEU A 25 -55.43 -2.80 12.59
C LEU A 25 -56.89 -2.40 12.38
N LYS A 26 -57.36 -2.27 11.11
CA LYS A 26 -58.71 -1.79 10.78
C LYS A 26 -59.72 -2.88 10.40
N GLY A 27 -59.27 -4.10 10.09
CA GLY A 27 -60.16 -5.21 9.75
C GLY A 27 -59.45 -6.52 10.04
N ALA A 28 -59.43 -6.93 11.31
CA ALA A 28 -58.67 -8.06 11.81
C ALA A 28 -58.99 -9.36 11.06
N PRO A 29 -58.12 -9.88 10.18
CA PRO A 29 -58.17 -11.26 9.77
C PRO A 29 -57.47 -12.04 10.89
N ASN A 30 -58.23 -12.70 11.76
CA ASN A 30 -57.75 -13.59 12.82
C ASN A 30 -56.53 -13.04 13.61
N ASN A 31 -56.76 -12.43 14.78
CA ASN A 31 -55.74 -11.77 15.63
C ASN A 31 -54.41 -12.54 15.76
N PHE A 32 -54.46 -13.88 15.71
CA PHE A 32 -53.30 -14.76 15.68
C PHE A 32 -52.37 -14.57 14.48
N THR A 33 -52.90 -14.46 13.25
CA THR A 33 -52.07 -14.32 12.04
C THR A 33 -51.40 -12.95 11.96
N PHE A 34 -52.07 -11.91 12.47
CA PHE A 34 -51.48 -10.59 12.63
C PHE A 34 -50.34 -10.58 13.65
N GLY A 35 -50.60 -11.12 14.84
CA GLY A 35 -49.61 -11.20 15.90
C GLY A 35 -48.38 -11.99 15.45
N PHE A 36 -48.58 -13.12 14.76
CA PHE A 36 -47.50 -13.91 14.19
C PHE A 36 -46.68 -13.12 13.16
N TYR A 37 -47.33 -12.37 12.28
CA TYR A 37 -46.65 -11.57 11.25
C TYR A 37 -45.85 -10.39 11.82
N VAL A 38 -46.41 -9.66 12.80
CA VAL A 38 -45.69 -8.61 13.54
C VAL A 38 -44.49 -9.21 14.27
N ALA A 39 -44.69 -10.34 14.96
CA ALA A 39 -43.64 -11.05 15.67
C ALA A 39 -42.53 -11.53 14.72
N ALA A 40 -42.88 -12.07 13.55
CA ALA A 40 -41.92 -12.52 12.55
C ALA A 40 -41.05 -11.35 12.05
N LYS A 41 -41.65 -10.18 11.74
CA LYS A 41 -40.90 -8.98 11.35
C LYS A 41 -39.98 -8.48 12.45
N PHE A 42 -40.46 -8.46 13.69
CA PHE A 42 -39.65 -8.09 14.85
C PHE A 42 -38.46 -9.02 14.98
N VAL A 43 -38.67 -10.34 14.89
CA VAL A 43 -37.60 -11.34 14.96
C VAL A 43 -36.59 -11.15 13.83
N VAL A 44 -37.03 -10.96 12.58
CA VAL A 44 -36.12 -10.71 11.45
C VAL A 44 -35.30 -9.43 11.67
N GLY A 45 -35.95 -8.32 12.03
CA GLY A 45 -35.26 -7.05 12.27
C GLY A 45 -34.30 -7.12 13.47
N TYR A 46 -34.68 -7.85 14.53
CA TYR A 46 -33.81 -8.09 15.68
C TYR A 46 -32.60 -8.95 15.29
N LEU A 47 -32.80 -10.05 14.57
CA LEU A 47 -31.72 -10.91 14.09
C LEU A 47 -30.77 -10.16 13.15
N TRP A 48 -31.32 -9.33 12.26
CA TRP A 48 -30.54 -8.47 11.37
C TRP A 48 -29.73 -7.44 12.14
N GLY A 49 -30.33 -6.77 13.12
CA GLY A 49 -29.63 -5.85 14.01
C GLY A 49 -28.54 -6.55 14.84
N VAL A 50 -28.81 -7.75 15.38
CA VAL A 50 -27.81 -8.57 16.06
C VAL A 50 -26.67 -8.91 15.10
N PHE A 51 -26.97 -9.30 13.87
CA PHE A 51 -25.97 -9.60 12.85
C PHE A 51 -25.09 -8.39 12.53
N ILE A 52 -25.67 -7.24 12.17
CA ILE A 52 -24.89 -6.04 11.82
C ILE A 52 -24.07 -5.52 13.00
N PHE A 53 -24.67 -5.41 14.18
CA PHE A 53 -24.01 -4.74 15.30
C PHE A 53 -23.12 -5.66 16.14
N ASN A 54 -23.46 -6.96 16.24
CA ASN A 54 -22.65 -7.91 17.01
C ASN A 54 -21.75 -8.76 16.11
N ILE A 55 -22.09 -9.06 14.86
CA ILE A 55 -21.22 -9.88 14.00
C ILE A 55 -20.37 -8.99 13.12
N VAL A 56 -20.97 -8.08 12.35
CA VAL A 56 -20.23 -7.13 11.49
C VAL A 56 -19.54 -6.04 12.32
N LEU A 57 -19.95 -5.85 13.58
CA LEU A 57 -19.42 -4.80 14.46
C LEU A 57 -19.55 -3.42 13.80
N LEU A 58 -20.72 -3.09 13.25
CA LEU A 58 -20.96 -1.72 12.78
C LEU A 58 -20.90 -0.72 13.95
N ASP A 59 -20.32 0.47 13.74
CA ASP A 59 -20.39 1.52 14.76
C ASP A 59 -21.85 1.95 14.98
N THR A 60 -22.18 2.30 16.23
CA THR A 60 -23.58 2.54 16.63
C THR A 60 -24.05 3.97 16.39
N THR A 61 -23.35 4.74 15.54
CA THR A 61 -23.75 6.11 15.23
C THR A 61 -25.04 6.15 14.41
N PHE A 62 -25.83 7.19 14.59
CA PHE A 62 -27.10 7.37 13.86
C PHE A 62 -26.91 7.38 12.34
N LEU A 63 -25.79 7.90 11.86
CA LEU A 63 -25.52 7.97 10.44
C LEU A 63 -25.08 6.62 9.86
N ALA A 64 -24.36 5.78 10.61
CA ALA A 64 -24.12 4.38 10.24
C ALA A 64 -25.44 3.63 10.12
N TYR A 65 -26.35 3.89 11.05
CA TYR A 65 -27.69 3.32 11.08
C TYR A 65 -28.49 3.70 9.82
N ILE A 66 -28.51 4.98 9.43
CA ILE A 66 -29.17 5.44 8.19
C ILE A 66 -28.53 4.78 6.97
N LYS A 67 -27.20 4.87 6.82
CA LYS A 67 -26.50 4.39 5.61
C LYS A 67 -26.64 2.88 5.42
N SER A 68 -26.74 2.10 6.49
CA SER A 68 -26.86 0.64 6.43
C SER A 68 -28.30 0.12 6.34
N LEU A 69 -29.30 0.85 6.86
CA LEU A 69 -30.68 0.35 6.96
C LEU A 69 -31.68 1.06 6.04
N ALA A 70 -31.40 2.27 5.55
CA ALA A 70 -32.37 3.04 4.77
C ALA A 70 -32.88 2.30 3.52
N ILE A 71 -32.00 1.60 2.79
CA ILE A 71 -32.40 0.83 1.60
C ILE A 71 -33.28 -0.37 1.94
N PHE A 72 -33.00 -1.06 3.06
CA PHE A 72 -33.82 -2.19 3.52
C PHE A 72 -35.20 -1.72 4.00
N ILE A 73 -35.26 -0.57 4.67
CA ILE A 73 -36.51 0.06 5.06
C ILE A 73 -37.32 0.45 3.81
N ALA A 74 -36.70 1.10 2.83
CA ALA A 74 -37.35 1.45 1.57
C ALA A 74 -37.88 0.22 0.83
N ALA A 75 -37.07 -0.84 0.70
CA ALA A 75 -37.45 -2.10 0.09
C ALA A 75 -38.62 -2.77 0.83
N ALA A 76 -38.58 -2.80 2.17
CA ALA A 76 -39.67 -3.34 2.98
C ALA A 76 -40.97 -2.57 2.78
N MET A 77 -40.93 -1.24 2.69
CA MET A 77 -42.11 -0.41 2.43
C MET A 77 -42.68 -0.63 1.02
N ILE A 78 -41.83 -0.73 0.01
CA ILE A 78 -42.25 -1.01 -1.37
C ILE A 78 -42.88 -2.42 -1.46
N TRP A 79 -42.29 -3.41 -0.78
CA TRP A 79 -42.85 -4.75 -0.67
C TRP A 79 -44.24 -4.77 -0.02
N GLU A 80 -44.46 -3.97 1.02
CA GLU A 80 -45.80 -3.87 1.61
C GLU A 80 -46.81 -3.20 0.69
N SER A 81 -46.38 -2.22 -0.11
CA SER A 81 -47.24 -1.63 -1.14
C SER A 81 -47.66 -2.66 -2.19
N THR A 82 -46.71 -3.40 -2.79
CA THR A 82 -47.01 -4.41 -3.82
C THR A 82 -47.92 -5.50 -3.28
N TRP A 83 -47.70 -5.93 -2.04
CA TRP A 83 -48.57 -6.87 -1.37
C TRP A 83 -49.99 -6.31 -1.15
N SER A 84 -50.13 -5.08 -0.68
CA SER A 84 -51.44 -4.45 -0.45
C SER A 84 -52.25 -4.34 -1.76
N ILE A 85 -51.56 -4.06 -2.87
CA ILE A 85 -52.15 -4.08 -4.22
C ILE A 85 -52.64 -5.49 -4.58
N SER A 86 -51.86 -6.54 -4.32
CA SER A 86 -52.26 -7.94 -4.59
C SER A 86 -53.50 -8.39 -3.81
N LYS A 87 -53.79 -7.73 -2.67
CA LYS A 87 -54.98 -7.95 -1.85
C LYS A 87 -56.11 -6.97 -2.15
N SER A 88 -56.02 -6.24 -3.26
CA SER A 88 -57.03 -5.27 -3.74
C SER A 88 -57.28 -4.09 -2.79
N LYS A 89 -56.35 -3.76 -1.91
CA LYS A 89 -56.49 -2.66 -0.94
C LYS A 89 -55.62 -1.45 -1.31
N LYS A 90 -55.95 -0.87 -2.46
CA LYS A 90 -55.17 0.20 -3.11
C LYS A 90 -54.97 1.44 -2.23
N ASN A 91 -55.96 1.82 -1.42
CA ASN A 91 -55.88 2.99 -0.53
C ASN A 91 -54.77 2.86 0.52
N PHE A 92 -54.44 1.64 0.93
CA PHE A 92 -53.38 1.40 1.91
C PHE A 92 -52.00 1.26 1.27
N ALA A 93 -51.94 0.74 0.04
CA ALA A 93 -50.70 0.64 -0.73
C ALA A 93 -50.01 2.02 -0.87
N VAL A 94 -50.77 3.09 -1.06
CA VAL A 94 -50.25 4.46 -1.23
C VAL A 94 -49.47 4.93 0.01
N TYR A 95 -49.90 4.60 1.22
CA TYR A 95 -49.22 4.99 2.46
C TYR A 95 -47.83 4.36 2.62
N TYR A 96 -47.58 3.22 1.97
CA TYR A 96 -46.27 2.56 1.98
C TYR A 96 -45.44 2.90 0.76
N PHE A 97 -46.10 3.01 -0.40
CA PHE A 97 -45.43 3.27 -1.66
C PHE A 97 -44.72 4.61 -1.68
N LEU A 98 -45.44 5.70 -1.35
CA LEU A 98 -44.89 7.04 -1.50
C LEU A 98 -43.69 7.27 -0.56
N PRO A 99 -43.76 6.97 0.74
CA PRO A 99 -42.60 7.15 1.61
C PRO A 99 -41.48 6.13 1.33
N GLY A 100 -41.81 4.92 0.87
CA GLY A 100 -40.82 3.93 0.43
C GLY A 100 -40.00 4.42 -0.77
N VAL A 101 -40.67 4.95 -1.80
CA VAL A 101 -40.04 5.55 -2.97
C VAL A 101 -39.26 6.81 -2.59
N CYS A 102 -39.80 7.69 -1.75
CA CYS A 102 -39.07 8.87 -1.26
C CYS A 102 -37.80 8.48 -0.48
N THR A 103 -37.88 7.44 0.37
CA THR A 103 -36.71 6.94 1.12
C THR A 103 -35.67 6.34 0.19
N ALA A 104 -36.09 5.56 -0.81
CA ALA A 104 -35.19 5.02 -1.83
C ALA A 104 -34.53 6.15 -2.65
N ALA A 105 -35.31 7.15 -3.08
CA ALA A 105 -34.80 8.29 -3.83
C ALA A 105 -33.82 9.12 -3.00
N ALA A 106 -34.15 9.41 -1.73
CA ALA A 106 -33.24 10.10 -0.81
C ALA A 106 -31.94 9.30 -0.57
N PHE A 107 -32.05 7.97 -0.41
CA PHE A 107 -30.88 7.10 -0.30
C PHE A 107 -30.02 7.13 -1.56
N LEU A 108 -30.63 7.07 -2.76
CA LEU A 108 -29.90 7.18 -4.03
C LEU A 108 -29.26 8.55 -4.19
N ILE A 109 -29.92 9.64 -3.78
CA ILE A 109 -29.33 10.99 -3.74
C ILE A 109 -28.10 11.00 -2.83
N LEU A 110 -28.19 10.42 -1.64
CA LEU A 110 -27.09 10.37 -0.68
C LEU A 110 -25.93 9.47 -1.12
N VAL A 111 -26.18 8.39 -1.87
CA VAL A 111 -25.15 7.42 -2.27
C VAL A 111 -24.55 7.74 -3.63
N ILE A 112 -25.34 8.26 -4.57
CA ILE A 112 -24.90 8.54 -5.94
C ILE A 112 -24.52 10.01 -6.09
N PHE A 113 -25.43 10.92 -5.76
CA PHE A 113 -25.26 12.33 -6.12
C PHE A 113 -24.44 13.11 -5.09
N TYR A 114 -24.58 12.82 -3.79
CA TYR A 114 -23.86 13.53 -2.75
C TYR A 114 -22.33 13.37 -2.84
N PRO A 115 -21.75 12.17 -3.14
CA PRO A 115 -20.32 12.04 -3.40
C PRO A 115 -19.77 12.95 -4.49
N MET A 116 -20.61 13.31 -5.49
CA MET A 116 -20.23 14.22 -6.57
C MET A 116 -20.05 15.67 -6.11
N THR A 117 -20.71 16.04 -5.01
CA THR A 117 -20.70 17.41 -4.46
C THR A 117 -19.59 17.68 -3.46
N ILE A 118 -18.83 16.65 -3.09
CA ILE A 118 -17.83 16.71 -2.00
C ILE A 118 -16.39 16.48 -2.48
N ALA A 119 -16.13 16.59 -3.79
CA ALA A 119 -14.78 16.46 -4.34
C ALA A 119 -13.78 17.42 -3.66
N ASP A 120 -14.17 18.68 -3.44
CA ASP A 120 -13.31 19.65 -2.75
C ASP A 120 -13.04 19.25 -1.29
N GLN A 121 -14.04 18.67 -0.61
CA GLN A 121 -13.86 18.19 0.78
C GLN A 121 -12.90 17.00 0.82
N LYS A 122 -13.02 16.06 -0.14
CA LYS A 122 -12.12 14.92 -0.29
C LYS A 122 -10.69 15.36 -0.62
N PHE A 123 -10.54 16.31 -1.53
CA PHE A 123 -9.24 16.90 -1.85
C PHE A 123 -8.58 17.55 -0.63
N ASN A 124 -9.33 18.37 0.12
CA ASN A 124 -8.82 19.00 1.33
C ASN A 124 -8.49 17.97 2.42
N ALA A 125 -9.29 16.91 2.55
CA ALA A 125 -9.05 15.82 3.50
C ALA A 125 -7.83 14.95 3.14
N ALA A 126 -7.46 14.88 1.86
CA ALA A 126 -6.22 14.23 1.44
C ALA A 126 -4.98 14.95 2.01
N ASN A 127 -5.09 16.25 2.30
CA ASN A 127 -4.07 17.06 2.96
C ASN A 127 -2.68 16.94 2.27
N GLY A 128 -2.71 16.98 0.94
CA GLY A 128 -1.51 16.90 0.12
C GLY A 128 -0.97 18.24 -0.34
N SER A 129 0.34 18.32 -0.48
CA SER A 129 1.03 19.46 -1.05
C SER A 129 2.01 19.02 -2.13
N LEU A 130 2.19 19.88 -3.14
CA LEU A 130 3.31 19.71 -4.06
C LEU A 130 4.62 19.86 -3.28
N SER A 131 5.50 18.88 -3.41
CA SER A 131 6.80 18.90 -2.76
C SER A 131 7.64 20.08 -3.29
N LYS A 132 8.31 20.77 -2.37
CA LYS A 132 9.28 21.82 -2.72
C LYS A 132 10.57 21.22 -3.25
N GLU A 133 10.82 19.96 -2.94
CA GLU A 133 12.00 19.22 -3.37
C GLU A 133 11.76 18.57 -4.72
N LYS A 134 12.79 18.61 -5.58
CA LYS A 134 12.68 18.05 -6.93
C LYS A 134 13.00 16.56 -7.00
N ASN A 135 13.67 16.02 -5.98
CA ASN A 135 14.11 14.63 -5.91
C ASN A 135 13.88 14.10 -4.49
N LEU A 136 13.91 12.76 -4.35
CA LEU A 136 13.99 12.08 -3.06
C LEU A 136 15.31 12.40 -2.36
N GLU A 137 15.30 12.35 -1.04
CA GLU A 137 16.54 12.34 -0.26
C GLU A 137 17.40 11.12 -0.64
N ALA A 138 18.73 11.29 -0.65
CA ALA A 138 19.67 10.20 -0.90
C ALA A 138 19.39 9.01 0.02
N THR A 139 19.23 7.81 -0.51
CA THR A 139 18.91 6.61 0.29
C THR A 139 20.16 6.05 0.95
N ASP A 140 20.03 5.49 2.16
CA ASP A 140 21.10 4.66 2.72
C ASP A 140 21.06 3.26 2.08
N GLU A 141 22.00 3.03 1.18
CA GLU A 141 22.10 1.79 0.38
C GLU A 141 22.34 0.54 1.24
N LYS A 142 22.77 0.70 2.50
CA LYS A 142 23.00 -0.42 3.43
C LYS A 142 21.72 -0.97 4.06
N HIS A 143 20.66 -0.16 4.11
CA HIS A 143 19.40 -0.49 4.78
C HIS A 143 18.24 -0.66 3.80
N LEU A 144 18.52 -1.22 2.61
CA LEU A 144 17.51 -1.45 1.58
C LEU A 144 16.63 -2.67 1.93
N PRO A 145 15.28 -2.53 1.89
CA PRO A 145 14.36 -3.63 2.16
C PRO A 145 14.24 -4.54 0.92
N VAL A 146 15.23 -5.40 0.71
CA VAL A 146 15.30 -6.29 -0.47
C VAL A 146 14.44 -7.55 -0.33
N VAL A 147 14.09 -7.93 0.90
CA VAL A 147 13.23 -9.08 1.17
C VAL A 147 11.78 -8.70 0.90
N GLY A 148 11.10 -9.58 0.18
CA GLY A 148 9.72 -9.40 -0.18
C GLY A 148 8.70 -9.96 0.76
N ASP A 149 7.46 -9.47 0.67
CA ASP A 149 6.33 -9.95 1.48
C ASP A 149 6.09 -11.46 1.28
N ASP A 150 6.04 -11.91 0.02
CA ASP A 150 5.90 -13.34 -0.37
C ASP A 150 7.05 -14.19 0.24
N TYR A 151 8.30 -13.72 0.12
CA TYR A 151 9.46 -14.45 0.67
C TYR A 151 9.50 -14.43 2.20
N ALA A 152 9.22 -13.29 2.82
CA ALA A 152 9.17 -13.14 4.27
C ALA A 152 8.09 -14.05 4.86
N GLU A 153 6.91 -14.12 4.23
CA GLU A 153 5.82 -15.01 4.64
C GLU A 153 6.22 -16.49 4.47
N TYR A 154 6.91 -16.84 3.37
CA TYR A 154 7.44 -18.19 3.16
C TYR A 154 8.43 -18.59 4.28
N VAL A 155 9.40 -17.73 4.61
CA VAL A 155 10.38 -18.01 5.66
C VAL A 155 9.71 -18.06 7.03
N ALA A 156 8.75 -17.18 7.31
CA ALA A 156 7.99 -17.20 8.56
C ALA A 156 7.12 -18.46 8.70
N LYS A 157 6.44 -18.91 7.64
CA LYS A 157 5.69 -20.19 7.64
C LYS A 157 6.61 -21.38 7.89
N ARG A 158 7.82 -21.37 7.32
CA ARG A 158 8.83 -22.41 7.57
C ARG A 158 9.23 -22.41 9.04
N GLU A 159 9.52 -21.25 9.62
CA GLU A 159 9.88 -21.12 11.04
C GLU A 159 8.74 -21.59 11.95
N LEU A 160 7.50 -21.17 11.67
CA LEU A 160 6.30 -21.63 12.39
C LEU A 160 6.18 -23.17 12.38
N SER A 161 6.49 -23.81 11.25
CA SER A 161 6.39 -25.27 11.11
C SER A 161 7.37 -26.06 12.00
N THR A 162 8.46 -25.42 12.47
CA THR A 162 9.43 -26.05 13.38
C THR A 162 8.87 -26.18 14.81
N TRP A 163 7.85 -25.39 15.15
CA TRP A 163 7.19 -25.43 16.45
C TRP A 163 6.45 -26.76 16.63
N LYS A 164 6.84 -27.55 17.64
CA LYS A 164 6.34 -28.93 17.80
C LYS A 164 4.98 -29.03 18.51
N LYS A 165 4.69 -28.10 19.44
CA LYS A 165 3.54 -28.25 20.35
C LYS A 165 2.27 -27.68 19.72
N ASN A 166 1.33 -28.55 19.37
CA ASN A 166 0.00 -28.19 18.87
C ASN A 166 0.02 -27.25 17.65
N ILE A 167 1.03 -27.37 16.80
CA ILE A 167 1.18 -26.53 15.60
C ILE A 167 -0.06 -26.51 14.70
N SER A 168 -0.81 -27.61 14.65
CA SER A 168 -2.09 -27.69 13.92
C SER A 168 -3.18 -26.74 14.42
N TYR A 169 -2.95 -26.00 15.51
CA TYR A 169 -3.90 -25.05 16.09
C TYR A 169 -3.68 -23.65 15.56
N PHE A 170 -2.53 -23.41 14.93
CA PHE A 170 -2.04 -22.08 14.64
C PHE A 170 -1.73 -21.90 13.15
N GLU A 171 -1.76 -20.66 12.73
CA GLU A 171 -1.33 -20.20 11.41
C GLU A 171 -0.69 -18.82 11.51
N LEU A 172 -0.07 -18.39 10.42
CA LEU A 172 0.53 -17.08 10.34
C LEU A 172 -0.57 -16.04 10.10
N GLY A 173 -0.59 -14.97 10.88
CA GLY A 173 -1.42 -13.80 10.62
C GLY A 173 -0.80 -12.88 9.56
N TYR A 174 -1.45 -11.75 9.32
CA TYR A 174 -0.92 -10.73 8.41
C TYR A 174 0.30 -10.05 9.04
N GLY A 175 1.44 -10.10 8.34
CA GLY A 175 2.66 -9.47 8.79
C GLY A 175 2.85 -8.09 8.20
N ILE A 176 3.45 -7.20 8.98
CA ILE A 176 3.76 -5.84 8.55
C ILE A 176 5.25 -5.57 8.70
N LYS A 177 5.77 -4.70 7.83
CA LYS A 177 7.14 -4.22 7.90
C LYS A 177 7.23 -3.05 8.87
N GLN A 178 8.09 -3.17 9.88
CA GLN A 178 8.31 -2.17 10.93
C GLN A 178 9.81 -1.98 11.21
N SER A 179 10.19 -0.80 11.68
CA SER A 179 11.57 -0.49 12.09
C SER A 179 11.76 -0.84 13.56
N ILE A 180 12.68 -1.76 13.85
CA ILE A 180 12.99 -2.20 15.21
C ILE A 180 14.46 -1.95 15.46
N ASN A 181 14.79 -1.07 16.41
CA ASN A 181 16.16 -0.63 16.68
C ASN A 181 16.94 -0.16 15.42
N GLY A 182 16.23 0.41 14.43
CA GLY A 182 16.82 0.93 13.20
C GLY A 182 17.11 -0.10 12.11
N THR A 183 16.60 -1.33 12.25
CA THR A 183 16.62 -2.35 11.20
C THR A 183 15.18 -2.72 10.85
N LEU A 184 14.90 -2.89 9.56
CA LEU A 184 13.58 -3.24 9.09
C LEU A 184 13.32 -4.75 9.24
N TYR A 185 12.18 -5.09 9.83
CA TYR A 185 11.71 -6.46 9.95
C TYR A 185 10.25 -6.56 9.52
N TYR A 186 9.91 -7.67 8.87
CA TYR A 186 8.55 -8.16 8.84
C TYR A 186 8.22 -8.86 10.15
N VAL A 187 7.11 -8.50 10.77
CA VAL A 187 6.65 -9.15 12.01
C VAL A 187 5.27 -9.74 11.77
N TYR A 188 5.18 -11.05 11.93
CA TYR A 188 3.96 -11.81 11.73
C TYR A 188 3.42 -12.31 13.06
N PRO A 189 2.24 -11.85 13.52
CA PRO A 189 1.57 -12.48 14.63
C PRO A 189 1.22 -13.91 14.28
N ILE A 190 1.22 -14.80 15.27
CA ILE A 190 0.60 -16.12 15.12
C ILE A 190 -0.89 -15.97 15.44
N GLU A 191 -1.73 -16.72 14.75
CA GLU A 191 -3.18 -16.65 14.86
C GLU A 191 -3.76 -18.07 15.02
N TYR A 192 -5.00 -18.18 15.50
CA TYR A 192 -5.72 -19.45 15.57
C TYR A 192 -6.18 -19.89 14.18
N ARG A 193 -5.97 -21.17 13.87
CA ARG A 193 -6.54 -21.85 12.70
C ARG A 193 -8.00 -22.25 12.96
N GLY A 194 -8.86 -21.26 13.07
CA GLY A 194 -10.31 -21.40 13.18
C GLY A 194 -10.87 -21.78 14.56
N TYR A 195 -12.20 -21.77 14.64
CA TYR A 195 -12.99 -21.86 15.88
C TYR A 195 -12.65 -23.05 16.79
N SER A 196 -12.61 -24.25 16.22
CA SER A 196 -12.39 -25.48 16.99
C SER A 196 -11.01 -25.52 17.66
N LYS A 197 -10.02 -24.81 17.10
CA LYS A 197 -8.66 -24.71 17.65
C LYS A 197 -8.60 -23.69 18.76
N TRP A 198 -9.23 -22.52 18.57
CA TRP A 198 -9.42 -21.52 19.62
C TRP A 198 -10.12 -22.11 20.87
N LEU A 199 -11.20 -22.90 20.70
CA LEU A 199 -11.93 -23.54 21.81
C LEU A 199 -11.09 -24.48 22.69
N LYS A 200 -9.91 -24.93 22.23
CA LYS A 200 -9.01 -25.74 23.06
C LYS A 200 -8.36 -24.92 24.19
N GLY A 201 -8.55 -23.60 24.21
CA GLY A 201 -8.21 -22.72 25.33
C GLY A 201 -6.71 -22.49 25.52
N GLN A 202 -5.89 -22.83 24.53
CA GLN A 202 -4.45 -22.56 24.57
C GLN A 202 -4.19 -21.17 23.99
N PRO A 203 -3.41 -20.29 24.67
CA PRO A 203 -3.03 -19.02 24.09
C PRO A 203 -2.19 -19.23 22.82
N VAL A 204 -2.27 -18.26 21.92
CA VAL A 204 -1.33 -18.15 20.80
C VAL A 204 0.09 -17.99 21.35
N PRO A 205 1.10 -18.67 20.79
CA PRO A 205 2.40 -18.81 21.45
C PRO A 205 3.38 -17.65 21.20
N GLY A 206 3.08 -16.72 20.30
CA GLY A 206 3.96 -15.58 20.00
C GLY A 206 3.84 -15.07 18.58
N PHE A 207 4.94 -14.59 18.04
CA PHE A 207 5.05 -14.02 16.69
C PHE A 207 6.41 -14.38 16.08
N ILE A 208 6.55 -14.11 14.78
CA ILE A 208 7.78 -14.40 14.03
C ILE A 208 8.31 -13.12 13.41
N LYS A 209 9.61 -12.88 13.56
CA LYS A 209 10.34 -11.78 12.92
C LYS A 209 11.14 -12.31 11.75
N VAL A 210 11.12 -11.59 10.63
CA VAL A 210 11.94 -11.87 9.46
C VAL A 210 12.66 -10.59 9.08
N ASN A 211 13.98 -10.65 8.93
CA ASN A 211 14.76 -9.47 8.55
C ASN A 211 14.38 -9.04 7.12
N ALA A 212 14.02 -7.76 6.94
CA ALA A 212 13.58 -7.23 5.65
C ALA A 212 14.75 -6.81 4.74
N GLU A 213 15.96 -6.66 5.29
CA GLU A 213 17.16 -6.16 4.63
C GLU A 213 18.12 -7.28 4.21
N ASN A 214 18.05 -8.45 4.86
CA ASN A 214 18.95 -9.57 4.63
C ASN A 214 18.18 -10.87 4.33
N PRO A 215 18.14 -11.32 3.06
CA PRO A 215 17.43 -12.53 2.67
C PRO A 215 18.05 -13.83 3.22
N ASN A 216 19.29 -13.78 3.72
CA ASN A 216 19.98 -14.93 4.29
C ASN A 216 19.81 -15.03 5.82
N ALA A 217 19.18 -14.04 6.45
CA ALA A 217 18.93 -14.09 7.89
C ALA A 217 17.87 -15.15 8.22
N GLU A 218 18.07 -15.85 9.33
CA GLU A 218 17.05 -16.78 9.84
C GLU A 218 15.87 -15.99 10.43
N ALA A 219 14.66 -16.54 10.29
CA ALA A 219 13.50 -16.01 10.98
C ALA A 219 13.59 -16.35 12.48
N GLU A 220 13.12 -15.44 13.30
CA GLU A 220 13.16 -15.54 14.75
C GLU A 220 11.75 -15.75 15.30
N PHE A 221 11.50 -16.90 15.93
CA PHE A 221 10.30 -17.09 16.73
C PHE A 221 10.44 -16.41 18.10
N VAL A 222 9.59 -15.42 18.38
CA VAL A 222 9.55 -14.72 19.66
C VAL A 222 8.36 -15.20 20.48
N LYS A 223 8.66 -15.86 21.60
CA LYS A 223 7.63 -16.41 22.48
C LYS A 223 6.92 -15.29 23.25
N SER A 224 5.62 -15.19 23.09
CA SER A 224 4.74 -14.32 23.87
C SER A 224 3.34 -14.91 23.91
N ASP A 225 2.83 -15.24 25.11
CA ASP A 225 1.50 -15.81 25.23
C ASP A 225 0.45 -14.73 24.91
N MET A 226 -0.26 -14.89 23.81
CA MET A 226 -1.29 -13.96 23.32
C MET A 226 -2.66 -14.61 23.40
N ARG A 227 -3.56 -13.98 24.17
CA ARG A 227 -4.95 -14.44 24.32
C ARG A 227 -5.88 -13.66 23.39
N TYR A 228 -5.64 -12.37 23.26
CA TYR A 228 -6.46 -11.45 22.51
C TYR A 228 -5.84 -11.26 21.13
N VAL A 229 -6.42 -11.91 20.13
CA VAL A 229 -5.95 -11.87 18.74
C VAL A 229 -7.15 -11.72 17.77
N PRO A 230 -6.98 -11.13 16.57
CA PRO A 230 -8.04 -11.00 15.57
C PRO A 230 -8.72 -12.31 15.17
N SER A 231 -8.00 -13.43 15.12
CA SER A 231 -8.57 -14.75 14.81
C SER A 231 -9.38 -15.39 15.95
N ALA A 232 -9.27 -14.86 17.17
CA ALA A 232 -10.03 -15.35 18.31
C ALA A 232 -11.51 -14.95 18.21
N TYR A 233 -12.35 -15.61 19.01
CA TYR A 233 -13.80 -15.43 18.95
C TYR A 233 -14.33 -14.73 20.19
N PHE A 234 -15.50 -14.09 20.03
CA PHE A 234 -16.20 -13.37 21.09
C PHE A 234 -15.27 -12.38 21.81
N ASN A 235 -15.21 -12.41 23.15
CA ASN A 235 -14.48 -11.41 23.94
C ASN A 235 -12.95 -11.57 23.87
N ASP A 236 -12.45 -12.66 23.30
CA ASP A 236 -11.02 -12.81 23.04
C ASP A 236 -10.64 -12.17 21.68
N ASN A 237 -11.60 -11.83 20.82
CA ASN A 237 -11.36 -11.08 19.59
C ASN A 237 -10.96 -9.62 19.89
N VAL A 238 -9.84 -9.15 19.33
CA VAL A 238 -9.29 -7.79 19.56
C VAL A 238 -10.31 -6.70 19.20
N SER A 239 -10.82 -6.71 17.97
CA SER A 239 -11.74 -5.66 17.48
C SER A 239 -13.01 -5.58 18.33
N ARG A 240 -13.56 -6.73 18.73
CA ARG A 240 -14.73 -6.79 19.61
C ARG A 240 -14.42 -6.27 21.01
N MET A 241 -13.27 -6.63 21.57
CA MET A 241 -12.84 -6.19 22.89
C MET A 241 -12.61 -4.68 22.93
N VAL A 242 -11.98 -4.10 21.90
CA VAL A 242 -11.80 -2.65 21.77
C VAL A 242 -13.13 -1.94 21.62
N ARG A 243 -14.03 -2.48 20.78
CA ARG A 243 -15.38 -1.93 20.58
C ARG A 243 -16.20 -1.91 21.87
N LYS A 244 -15.99 -2.86 22.79
CA LYS A 244 -16.69 -2.92 24.09
C LYS A 244 -16.45 -1.65 24.93
N LYS A 245 -15.25 -1.07 24.88
CA LYS A 245 -14.90 0.17 25.58
C LYS A 245 -15.15 1.43 24.73
N ASN A 246 -15.31 1.28 23.41
CA ASN A 246 -15.43 2.38 22.43
C ASN A 246 -16.63 2.18 21.48
N PRO A 247 -17.89 2.14 21.95
CA PRO A 247 -19.04 1.67 21.16
C PRO A 247 -19.46 2.59 19.99
N THR A 248 -19.13 3.87 20.06
CA THR A 248 -19.49 4.91 19.07
C THR A 248 -18.31 5.37 18.23
N THR A 249 -17.10 4.91 18.53
CA THR A 249 -15.88 5.29 17.80
C THR A 249 -15.77 4.48 16.51
N LEU A 250 -15.39 5.14 15.42
CA LEU A 250 -14.97 4.43 14.20
C LEU A 250 -13.65 3.74 14.49
N LEU A 251 -13.65 2.41 14.45
CA LEU A 251 -12.44 1.59 14.58
C LEU A 251 -12.06 1.10 13.18
N MET A 252 -10.78 1.16 12.88
CA MET A 252 -10.19 0.61 11.66
C MET A 252 -9.52 -0.74 11.99
N ASP A 253 -8.99 -1.41 10.98
CA ASP A 253 -8.40 -2.73 11.16
C ASP A 253 -7.12 -2.67 12.00
N PRO A 254 -6.91 -3.66 12.88
CA PRO A 254 -5.73 -3.69 13.75
C PRO A 254 -4.45 -4.07 12.99
N SER A 255 -3.36 -3.37 13.23
CA SER A 255 -2.00 -3.78 12.85
C SER A 255 -1.27 -4.41 14.04
N PHE A 256 -0.30 -5.30 13.79
CA PHE A 256 0.49 -5.96 14.84
C PHE A 256 1.91 -5.40 14.89
N GLU A 257 2.22 -4.65 15.95
CA GLU A 257 3.49 -3.94 16.11
C GLU A 257 4.16 -4.33 17.43
N ILE A 258 5.47 -4.25 17.48
CA ILE A 258 6.25 -4.58 18.66
C ILE A 258 7.13 -3.39 19.06
N ASP A 259 7.32 -3.21 20.36
CA ASP A 259 8.33 -2.25 20.82
C ASP A 259 9.76 -2.79 20.65
N ASP A 260 10.76 -1.94 20.92
CA ASP A 260 12.17 -2.31 20.83
C ASP A 260 12.59 -3.43 21.81
N GLN A 261 11.75 -3.74 22.80
CA GLN A 261 11.93 -4.83 23.75
C GLN A 261 11.17 -6.11 23.35
N ASN A 262 10.59 -6.14 22.14
CA ASN A 262 9.75 -7.20 21.60
C ASN A 262 8.43 -7.43 22.38
N HIS A 263 7.90 -6.43 23.09
CA HIS A 263 6.55 -6.52 23.62
C HIS A 263 5.54 -6.29 22.50
N PRO A 264 4.58 -7.22 22.30
CA PRO A 264 3.63 -7.12 21.21
C PRO A 264 2.44 -6.22 21.56
N PHE A 265 1.94 -5.51 20.56
CA PHE A 265 0.74 -4.70 20.63
C PHE A 265 -0.10 -4.90 19.37
N TYR A 266 -1.42 -5.01 19.53
CA TYR A 266 -2.32 -4.69 18.42
C TYR A 266 -2.61 -3.19 18.47
N VAL A 267 -2.28 -2.48 17.41
CA VAL A 267 -2.53 -1.06 17.22
C VAL A 267 -3.83 -0.94 16.44
N VAL A 268 -4.87 -0.35 17.05
CA VAL A 268 -6.18 -0.18 16.43
C VAL A 268 -6.40 1.30 16.13
N PRO A 269 -6.23 1.76 14.88
CA PRO A 269 -6.51 3.13 14.52
C PRO A 269 -8.00 3.45 14.75
N TYR A 270 -8.26 4.67 15.17
CA TYR A 270 -9.62 5.14 15.41
C TYR A 270 -9.83 6.55 14.86
N GLY A 271 -11.08 6.89 14.62
CA GLY A 271 -11.45 8.27 14.41
C GLY A 271 -12.93 8.49 14.18
N HIS A 272 -13.25 9.26 13.14
CA HIS A 272 -14.61 9.63 12.78
C HIS A 272 -14.80 9.80 11.27
N PHE A 273 -16.05 10.02 10.89
CA PHE A 273 -16.44 10.29 9.52
C PHE A 273 -16.83 11.75 9.36
N GLU A 274 -16.39 12.35 8.25
CA GLU A 274 -16.92 13.60 7.73
C GLU A 274 -17.76 13.34 6.46
N ALA A 275 -18.38 14.40 5.92
CA ALA A 275 -19.14 14.38 4.67
C ALA A 275 -20.13 13.20 4.59
N LEU A 276 -21.04 13.09 5.55
CA LEU A 276 -22.02 12.00 5.64
C LEU A 276 -21.44 10.57 5.51
N ARG A 277 -20.27 10.31 6.12
CA ARG A 277 -19.53 9.02 6.00
C ARG A 277 -18.98 8.74 4.61
N ASN A 278 -18.49 9.77 3.95
CA ASN A 278 -17.71 9.66 2.71
C ASN A 278 -16.23 10.02 2.89
N ILE A 279 -15.85 10.56 4.05
CA ILE A 279 -14.45 10.89 4.37
C ILE A 279 -14.09 10.27 5.72
N ARG A 280 -13.02 9.48 5.76
CA ARG A 280 -12.48 8.86 6.98
C ARG A 280 -11.35 9.72 7.55
N ILE A 281 -11.54 10.17 8.79
CA ILE A 281 -10.52 10.91 9.55
C ILE A 281 -9.97 9.99 10.64
N VAL A 282 -8.64 9.92 10.72
CA VAL A 282 -7.91 9.17 11.75
C VAL A 282 -7.50 10.16 12.84
N ASP A 283 -7.98 9.94 14.05
CA ASP A 283 -7.75 10.82 15.22
C ASP A 283 -6.63 10.29 16.13
N GLY A 284 -6.27 9.00 16.00
CA GLY A 284 -5.22 8.37 16.77
C GLY A 284 -5.31 6.85 16.76
N ALA A 285 -4.74 6.20 17.77
CA ALA A 285 -4.70 4.75 17.88
C ALA A 285 -4.97 4.26 19.32
N ILE A 286 -5.52 3.05 19.42
CA ILE A 286 -5.68 2.32 20.68
C ILE A 286 -4.69 1.16 20.66
N LEU A 287 -3.72 1.20 21.58
CA LEU A 287 -2.78 0.09 21.76
C LEU A 287 -3.42 -0.93 22.69
N VAL A 288 -3.34 -2.20 22.30
CA VAL A 288 -3.89 -3.33 23.02
C VAL A 288 -2.78 -4.32 23.34
N ASP A 289 -2.59 -4.61 24.62
CA ASP A 289 -1.73 -5.72 25.04
C ASP A 289 -2.45 -7.05 24.74
N PRO A 290 -1.92 -7.91 23.86
CA PRO A 290 -2.58 -9.15 23.44
C PRO A 290 -2.59 -10.22 24.53
N LYS A 291 -1.79 -10.09 25.59
CA LYS A 291 -1.78 -11.01 26.73
C LYS A 291 -2.83 -10.62 27.76
N THR A 292 -2.85 -9.36 28.16
CA THR A 292 -3.69 -8.87 29.27
C THR A 292 -5.04 -8.30 28.82
N GLY A 293 -5.13 -7.83 27.57
CA GLY A 293 -6.28 -7.11 27.05
C GLY A 293 -6.38 -5.66 27.58
N GLU A 294 -5.34 -5.17 28.23
CA GLU A 294 -5.23 -3.75 28.60
C GLU A 294 -5.24 -2.89 27.33
N GLN A 295 -5.93 -1.75 27.39
CA GLN A 295 -6.10 -0.86 26.26
C GLN A 295 -5.73 0.55 26.68
N LYS A 296 -4.89 1.21 25.87
CA LYS A 296 -4.57 2.63 26.06
C LYS A 296 -4.80 3.39 24.76
N LYS A 297 -5.65 4.41 24.85
CA LYS A 297 -6.05 5.27 23.73
C LYS A 297 -5.15 6.50 23.68
N TYR A 298 -4.66 6.84 22.49
CA TYR A 298 -3.76 7.96 22.24
C TYR A 298 -4.30 8.80 21.07
N GLU A 299 -4.20 10.12 21.17
CA GLU A 299 -4.29 10.99 20.00
C GLU A 299 -3.05 10.80 19.12
N THR A 300 -3.14 11.05 17.81
CA THR A 300 -2.04 10.84 16.84
C THR A 300 -0.68 11.36 17.30
N LYS A 301 -0.65 12.55 17.92
CA LYS A 301 0.59 13.19 18.41
C LYS A 301 1.24 12.50 19.61
N ASP A 302 0.44 11.76 20.39
CA ASP A 302 0.84 11.11 21.64
C ASP A 302 1.10 9.61 21.48
N VAL A 303 0.87 9.05 20.28
CA VAL A 303 1.13 7.64 19.99
C VAL A 303 2.64 7.35 20.15
N PRO A 304 3.04 6.35 20.97
CA PRO A 304 4.44 6.01 21.23
C PRO A 304 5.25 5.79 19.96
N LYS A 305 6.51 6.25 19.92
CA LYS A 305 7.33 6.32 18.69
C LYS A 305 7.56 4.99 17.96
N PHE A 306 7.55 3.86 18.67
CA PHE A 306 7.72 2.53 18.06
C PHE A 306 6.55 2.13 17.15
N VAL A 307 5.40 2.81 17.27
CA VAL A 307 4.28 2.58 16.37
C VAL A 307 4.53 3.31 15.06
N ASP A 308 4.80 2.57 14.01
CA ASP A 308 5.11 3.07 12.68
C ASP A 308 3.84 3.44 11.91
N GLN A 309 2.79 2.62 12.05
CA GLN A 309 1.55 2.74 11.28
C GLN A 309 0.37 3.22 12.12
N ILE A 310 -0.10 4.45 11.88
CA ILE A 310 -1.37 4.97 12.43
C ILE A 310 -2.42 5.10 11.32
N ILE A 311 -2.01 5.54 10.13
CA ILE A 311 -2.85 5.63 8.93
C ILE A 311 -2.81 4.27 8.22
N PRO A 312 -3.93 3.55 8.12
CA PRO A 312 -4.04 2.32 7.32
C PRO A 312 -3.71 2.52 5.83
N THR A 313 -3.27 1.47 5.17
CA THR A 313 -2.94 1.41 3.73
C THR A 313 -4.12 1.82 2.85
N ASP A 314 -5.33 1.32 3.16
CA ASP A 314 -6.54 1.61 2.40
C ASP A 314 -6.97 3.09 2.49
N ILE A 315 -6.79 3.72 3.67
CA ILE A 315 -7.01 5.16 3.85
C ILE A 315 -5.92 5.97 3.15
N ALA A 316 -4.68 5.50 3.19
CA ALA A 316 -3.58 6.17 2.49
C ALA A 316 -3.82 6.19 0.98
N PHE A 317 -4.19 5.04 0.40
CA PHE A 317 -4.56 4.92 -1.01
C PHE A 317 -5.76 5.80 -1.37
N GLU A 318 -6.85 5.74 -0.59
CA GLU A 318 -8.05 6.55 -0.81
C GLU A 318 -7.72 8.06 -0.84
N ARG A 319 -6.88 8.54 0.07
CA ARG A 319 -6.46 9.95 0.11
C ARG A 319 -5.51 10.31 -1.02
N MET A 320 -4.59 9.43 -1.39
CA MET A 320 -3.71 9.62 -2.56
C MET A 320 -4.51 9.70 -3.85
N GLN A 321 -5.53 8.85 -4.01
CA GLN A 321 -6.47 8.89 -5.11
C GLN A 321 -7.25 10.21 -5.14
N TRP A 322 -7.80 10.67 -4.00
CA TRP A 322 -8.48 11.97 -3.96
C TRP A 322 -7.57 13.16 -4.28
N TYR A 323 -6.32 13.11 -3.83
CA TYR A 323 -5.34 14.13 -4.17
C TYR A 323 -5.10 14.18 -5.68
N GLY A 324 -4.89 13.01 -6.31
CA GLY A 324 -4.64 12.92 -7.76
C GLY A 324 -5.86 13.22 -8.64
N GLU A 325 -7.04 12.77 -8.23
CA GLU A 325 -8.30 13.00 -8.98
C GLU A 325 -8.76 14.45 -8.92
N TYR A 326 -8.75 15.06 -7.73
CA TYR A 326 -9.46 16.33 -7.51
C TYR A 326 -8.55 17.55 -7.40
N ARG A 327 -7.24 17.40 -7.65
CA ARG A 327 -6.28 18.51 -7.68
C ARG A 327 -6.61 19.61 -8.68
N GLU A 328 -7.30 19.27 -9.78
CA GLU A 328 -7.72 20.21 -10.80
C GLU A 328 -9.17 19.94 -11.19
N GLY A 329 -9.98 21.00 -11.28
CA GLY A 329 -11.34 20.95 -11.87
C GLY A 329 -12.41 20.10 -11.16
N GLY A 330 -12.11 19.49 -10.00
CA GLY A 330 -13.08 18.78 -9.14
C GLY A 330 -13.73 17.54 -9.78
N TRP A 331 -14.89 17.12 -9.26
CA TRP A 331 -15.56 15.87 -9.66
C TRP A 331 -15.76 15.74 -11.17
N PHE A 332 -16.31 16.77 -11.82
CA PHE A 332 -16.66 16.69 -13.24
C PHE A 332 -15.43 16.56 -14.14
N ASN A 333 -14.31 17.22 -13.78
CA ASN A 333 -13.05 17.06 -14.52
C ASN A 333 -12.54 15.62 -14.45
N ALA A 334 -12.56 15.01 -13.27
CA ALA A 334 -12.04 13.66 -13.04
C ALA A 334 -12.96 12.54 -13.56
N ASN A 335 -14.26 12.66 -13.28
CA ASN A 335 -15.21 11.55 -13.35
C ASN A 335 -16.31 11.74 -14.40
N GLY A 336 -16.47 12.95 -14.95
CA GLY A 336 -17.49 13.26 -15.96
C GLY A 336 -18.94 13.11 -15.45
N LEU A 337 -19.88 13.01 -16.39
CA LEU A 337 -21.31 12.90 -16.08
C LEU A 337 -21.60 11.59 -15.33
N LEU A 338 -22.12 11.71 -14.11
CA LEU A 338 -22.49 10.58 -13.25
C LEU A 338 -21.37 9.57 -12.95
N GLY A 339 -20.10 9.95 -13.11
CA GLY A 339 -18.97 9.02 -12.92
C GLY A 339 -18.68 8.11 -14.11
N THR A 340 -19.21 8.42 -15.29
CA THR A 340 -19.05 7.58 -16.49
C THR A 340 -17.85 7.98 -17.36
N GLY A 341 -17.11 9.02 -17.00
CA GLY A 341 -16.07 9.62 -17.84
C GLY A 341 -16.61 10.42 -19.04
N ILE A 342 -17.90 10.30 -19.36
CA ILE A 342 -18.53 11.07 -20.43
C ILE A 342 -18.45 12.56 -20.09
N LEU A 343 -17.86 13.36 -20.99
CA LEU A 343 -17.59 14.79 -20.85
C LEU A 343 -16.54 15.15 -19.78
N ALA A 344 -15.79 14.18 -19.25
CA ALA A 344 -14.63 14.47 -18.41
C ALA A 344 -13.50 15.06 -19.25
N SER A 345 -12.91 16.17 -18.81
CA SER A 345 -11.72 16.75 -19.44
C SER A 345 -10.42 16.11 -18.94
N GLN A 346 -10.45 15.46 -17.76
CA GLN A 346 -9.32 14.80 -17.10
C GLN A 346 -8.02 15.62 -17.09
N THR A 347 -8.16 16.94 -17.04
CA THR A 347 -7.04 17.89 -17.06
C THR A 347 -6.33 17.82 -15.72
N GLY A 348 -5.03 17.55 -15.72
CA GLY A 348 -4.23 17.45 -14.51
C GLY A 348 -4.59 16.27 -13.59
N VAL A 349 -5.44 15.35 -14.05
CA VAL A 349 -5.82 14.15 -13.27
C VAL A 349 -4.70 13.14 -13.35
N VAL A 350 -4.33 12.61 -12.20
CA VAL A 350 -3.36 11.54 -12.04
C VAL A 350 -3.92 10.52 -11.06
N GLU A 351 -3.61 9.26 -11.25
CA GLU A 351 -4.12 8.18 -10.39
C GLU A 351 -2.94 7.36 -9.85
N PRO A 352 -2.99 6.94 -8.58
CA PRO A 352 -1.98 6.03 -8.06
C PRO A 352 -2.01 4.73 -8.85
N THR A 353 -0.84 4.18 -9.19
CA THR A 353 -0.74 2.92 -9.93
C THR A 353 -1.43 1.80 -9.17
N ASP A 354 -2.29 1.05 -9.85
CA ASP A 354 -2.82 -0.20 -9.30
C ASP A 354 -1.78 -1.32 -9.44
N TRP A 355 -1.28 -1.79 -8.30
CA TRP A 355 -0.27 -2.84 -8.22
C TRP A 355 -0.85 -4.25 -8.29
N GLY A 356 -2.19 -4.39 -8.35
CA GLY A 356 -2.89 -5.68 -8.38
C GLY A 356 -3.03 -6.36 -7.02
N ASP A 357 -2.54 -5.72 -5.95
CA ASP A 357 -2.68 -6.15 -4.55
C ASP A 357 -3.67 -5.24 -3.80
N ALA A 358 -4.36 -5.78 -2.80
CA ALA A 358 -5.45 -5.08 -2.07
C ALA A 358 -5.00 -3.82 -1.30
N ASP A 359 -3.69 -3.69 -1.04
CA ASP A 359 -3.04 -2.59 -0.32
C ASP A 359 -2.15 -1.82 -1.29
N SER A 360 -2.76 -1.09 -2.24
CA SER A 360 -2.13 -0.45 -3.41
C SER A 360 -1.10 0.68 -3.11
N VAL A 361 -0.46 0.67 -1.93
CA VAL A 361 0.64 1.54 -1.51
C VAL A 361 1.78 0.72 -0.87
N PHE A 362 3.02 1.15 -1.04
CA PHE A 362 4.19 0.53 -0.40
C PHE A 362 4.66 1.31 0.82
N GLY A 363 5.12 0.60 1.85
CA GLY A 363 5.79 1.23 3.00
C GLY A 363 7.27 1.51 2.71
N LEU A 364 7.67 2.78 2.68
CA LEU A 364 9.07 3.22 2.59
C LEU A 364 9.51 3.89 3.89
N TYR A 365 10.74 3.60 4.30
CA TYR A 365 11.35 4.17 5.49
C TYR A 365 12.37 5.22 5.07
N ASP A 366 12.28 6.40 5.68
CA ASP A 366 13.28 7.45 5.51
C ASP A 366 14.51 7.21 6.43
N LYS A 367 15.49 8.11 6.38
CA LYS A 367 16.69 8.04 7.24
C LYS A 367 16.40 8.14 8.73
N ALA A 368 15.26 8.71 9.10
CA ALA A 368 14.81 8.80 10.47
C ALA A 368 13.98 7.56 10.88
N ASN A 369 13.95 6.51 10.03
CA ASN A 369 13.14 5.31 10.20
C ASN A 369 11.64 5.61 10.33
N GLN A 370 11.16 6.69 9.70
CA GLN A 370 9.73 6.98 9.65
C GLN A 370 9.11 6.32 8.44
N LEU A 371 8.04 5.56 8.68
CA LEU A 371 7.24 4.96 7.63
C LEU A 371 6.44 6.03 6.87
N SER A 372 6.54 5.98 5.55
CA SER A 372 5.65 6.66 4.63
C SER A 372 5.05 5.67 3.65
N TRP A 373 3.75 5.79 3.40
CA TRP A 373 3.08 5.12 2.29
C TRP A 373 3.48 5.78 0.98
N PHE A 374 3.79 4.98 -0.02
CA PHE A 374 4.28 5.41 -1.31
C PHE A 374 3.41 4.83 -2.42
N SER A 375 3.10 5.65 -3.41
CA SER A 375 2.62 5.19 -4.72
C SER A 375 3.18 6.09 -5.80
N ASP A 376 3.61 5.50 -6.92
CA ASP A 376 3.73 6.25 -8.16
C ASP A 376 2.34 6.51 -8.75
N PHE A 377 2.28 7.49 -9.65
CA PHE A 377 1.06 7.96 -10.28
C PHE A 377 1.22 7.92 -11.80
N THR A 378 0.16 7.53 -12.49
CA THR A 378 0.05 7.52 -13.96
C THR A 378 -1.11 8.42 -14.40
N ASN A 379 -1.25 8.61 -15.71
CA ASN A 379 -2.40 9.32 -16.28
C ASN A 379 -3.49 8.30 -16.66
N PRO A 380 -4.76 8.49 -16.25
CA PRO A 380 -5.84 7.55 -16.54
C PRO A 380 -6.15 7.37 -18.03
N THR A 381 -5.69 8.27 -18.90
CA THR A 381 -5.99 8.26 -20.34
C THR A 381 -4.86 7.78 -21.23
N SER A 382 -3.64 7.64 -20.71
CA SER A 382 -2.51 7.25 -21.56
C SER A 382 -2.45 5.74 -21.70
N ASP A 383 -2.39 5.24 -22.94
CA ASP A 383 -2.02 3.85 -23.26
C ASP A 383 -0.59 3.48 -22.79
N SER A 384 0.11 4.40 -22.13
CA SER A 384 1.44 4.18 -21.55
C SER A 384 1.35 4.15 -20.03
N ASP A 385 1.88 3.10 -19.40
CA ASP A 385 2.05 2.99 -17.95
C ASP A 385 3.20 3.89 -17.43
N THR A 386 3.43 5.05 -18.05
CA THR A 386 4.53 5.96 -17.67
C THR A 386 4.18 6.63 -16.34
N MET A 387 5.10 6.57 -15.38
CA MET A 387 4.98 7.35 -14.15
C MET A 387 5.10 8.84 -14.47
N VAL A 388 4.12 9.63 -14.06
CA VAL A 388 4.10 11.10 -14.20
C VAL A 388 4.49 11.82 -12.91
N GLY A 389 4.55 11.10 -11.80
CA GLY A 389 4.97 11.58 -10.48
C GLY A 389 4.76 10.49 -9.44
N PHE A 390 5.06 10.79 -8.18
CA PHE A 390 4.75 9.89 -7.06
C PHE A 390 4.36 10.67 -5.80
N ALA A 391 3.65 10.02 -4.89
CA ALA A 391 3.30 10.60 -3.59
C ALA A 391 3.93 9.79 -2.45
N MET A 392 4.35 10.50 -1.40
CA MET A 392 4.68 9.92 -0.11
C MET A 392 3.74 10.48 0.95
N MET A 393 3.07 9.61 1.70
CA MET A 393 2.24 9.98 2.83
C MET A 393 2.87 9.50 4.11
N ASN A 394 3.15 10.40 5.05
CA ASN A 394 3.63 10.01 6.38
C ASN A 394 2.58 9.11 7.07
N ALA A 395 2.96 7.88 7.43
CA ALA A 395 2.03 6.87 7.94
C ALA A 395 1.51 7.15 9.36
N ARG A 396 2.01 8.21 10.02
CA ARG A 396 1.51 8.66 11.33
C ARG A 396 0.49 9.79 11.21
N ASN A 397 0.85 10.86 10.50
CA ASN A 397 0.03 12.08 10.45
C ASN A 397 -0.79 12.23 9.17
N GLY A 398 -0.54 11.40 8.15
CA GLY A 398 -1.30 11.38 6.91
C GLY A 398 -1.05 12.57 5.98
N LYS A 399 -0.02 13.38 6.21
CA LYS A 399 0.41 14.45 5.30
C LYS A 399 1.00 13.84 4.03
N ILE A 400 0.54 14.31 2.87
CA ILE A 400 1.04 13.86 1.55
C ILE A 400 2.00 14.90 0.99
N ASP A 401 3.15 14.44 0.52
CA ASP A 401 4.07 15.21 -0.31
C ASP A 401 4.13 14.56 -1.71
N TYR A 402 3.75 15.33 -2.75
CA TYR A 402 3.67 14.87 -4.13
C TYR A 402 4.82 15.41 -4.99
N TYR A 403 5.46 14.55 -5.78
CA TYR A 403 6.66 14.84 -6.54
C TYR A 403 6.39 14.73 -8.05
N GLU A 404 6.19 15.85 -8.73
CA GLU A 404 5.89 15.90 -10.17
C GLU A 404 7.12 15.78 -11.09
N ASN A 405 8.29 16.13 -10.59
CA ASN A 405 9.50 16.24 -11.43
C ASN A 405 10.25 14.91 -11.57
N VAL A 406 9.68 13.82 -11.07
CA VAL A 406 10.22 12.47 -11.18
C VAL A 406 9.24 11.65 -11.98
N SER A 407 9.49 11.58 -13.29
CA SER A 407 8.68 10.86 -14.27
C SER A 407 9.55 9.92 -15.10
N GLY A 408 8.92 8.92 -15.70
CA GLY A 408 9.57 7.92 -16.53
C GLY A 408 9.00 6.53 -16.31
N VAL A 409 9.86 5.55 -16.15
CA VAL A 409 9.52 4.14 -15.89
C VAL A 409 8.70 4.07 -14.61
N SER A 410 7.45 3.61 -14.69
CA SER A 410 6.66 3.22 -13.52
C SER A 410 7.23 1.96 -12.90
N GLY A 411 6.87 1.65 -11.65
CA GLY A 411 7.38 0.41 -11.10
C GLY A 411 6.69 -0.83 -11.69
N SER A 412 5.50 -0.72 -12.32
CA SER A 412 4.92 -1.81 -13.10
C SER A 412 5.81 -2.15 -14.31
N ASP A 413 6.30 -1.13 -15.02
CA ASP A 413 7.30 -1.30 -16.08
C ASP A 413 8.65 -1.79 -15.53
N ALA A 414 9.10 -1.28 -14.38
CA ALA A 414 10.35 -1.72 -13.75
C ALA A 414 10.32 -3.21 -13.40
N LYS A 415 9.17 -3.69 -12.88
CA LYS A 415 8.90 -5.12 -12.67
C LYS A 415 9.05 -5.88 -13.99
N GLY A 416 8.43 -5.42 -15.07
CA GLY A 416 8.58 -6.04 -16.39
C GLY A 416 10.02 -6.03 -16.93
N VAL A 417 10.78 -4.96 -16.70
CA VAL A 417 12.20 -4.84 -17.11
C VAL A 417 13.07 -5.84 -16.37
N SER A 418 12.86 -6.01 -15.07
CA SER A 418 13.62 -6.95 -14.24
C SER A 418 13.46 -8.43 -14.67
N GLN A 419 12.44 -8.73 -15.47
CA GLN A 419 12.11 -10.07 -15.97
C GLN A 419 12.54 -10.32 -17.43
N LYS A 420 13.34 -9.42 -18.03
CA LYS A 420 13.82 -9.55 -19.42
C LYS A 420 15.12 -10.36 -19.53
N GLY A 421 15.40 -10.87 -20.73
CA GLY A 421 16.66 -11.59 -21.04
C GLY A 421 16.76 -12.97 -20.37
N THR A 422 17.94 -13.31 -19.86
CA THR A 422 18.25 -14.63 -19.27
C THR A 422 17.35 -14.99 -18.08
N LEU A 423 16.89 -13.99 -17.32
CA LEU A 423 16.01 -14.19 -16.16
C LEU A 423 14.59 -14.64 -16.54
N LYS A 424 14.14 -14.34 -17.77
CA LYS A 424 12.86 -14.84 -18.29
C LYS A 424 12.85 -16.37 -18.39
N ALA A 425 14.01 -17.00 -18.58
CA ALA A 425 14.13 -18.45 -18.67
C ALA A 425 13.99 -19.14 -17.29
N GLU A 426 14.22 -18.42 -16.20
CA GLU A 426 14.06 -18.93 -14.83
C GLU A 426 12.61 -18.77 -14.29
N ASP A 427 11.72 -18.14 -15.08
CA ASP A 427 10.31 -17.90 -14.75
C ASP A 427 10.11 -17.19 -13.40
N LEU A 428 10.93 -16.16 -13.17
CA LEU A 428 10.95 -15.37 -11.94
C LEU A 428 9.86 -14.28 -11.95
N LYS A 429 9.24 -14.06 -10.80
CA LYS A 429 8.31 -12.97 -10.51
C LYS A 429 9.09 -11.78 -9.94
N GLY A 430 8.99 -10.62 -10.59
CA GLY A 430 9.48 -9.36 -10.04
C GLY A 430 8.47 -8.74 -9.09
N ASN A 431 8.93 -8.24 -7.96
CA ASN A 431 8.13 -7.54 -6.97
C ASN A 431 8.84 -6.23 -6.61
N VAL A 432 8.16 -5.10 -6.84
CA VAL A 432 8.71 -3.78 -6.50
C VAL A 432 8.75 -3.61 -4.99
N ARG A 433 9.87 -3.10 -4.47
CA ARG A 433 10.06 -2.85 -3.04
C ARG A 433 10.04 -1.38 -2.68
N GLY A 434 10.24 -0.52 -3.66
CA GLY A 434 10.18 0.93 -3.48
C GLY A 434 10.96 1.70 -4.52
N LEU A 435 10.77 3.01 -4.49
CA LEU A 435 11.55 3.98 -5.24
C LEU A 435 12.57 4.64 -4.31
N PHE A 436 13.83 4.63 -4.71
CA PHE A 436 14.96 5.09 -3.90
C PHE A 436 15.85 6.04 -4.71
N GLN A 437 16.61 6.88 -4.02
CA GLN A 437 17.60 7.77 -4.63
C GLN A 437 18.99 7.12 -4.49
N ILE A 438 19.40 6.37 -5.51
CA ILE A 438 20.64 5.58 -5.54
C ILE A 438 21.62 6.24 -6.52
N TYR A 439 22.85 6.51 -6.09
CA TYR A 439 23.86 7.24 -6.89
C TYR A 439 23.36 8.55 -7.52
N GLY A 440 22.48 9.27 -6.79
CA GLY A 440 21.91 10.53 -7.26
C GLY A 440 20.87 10.41 -8.39
N GLN A 441 20.38 9.19 -8.67
CA GLN A 441 19.28 8.95 -9.61
C GLN A 441 18.09 8.28 -8.90
N PRO A 442 16.85 8.60 -9.31
CA PRO A 442 15.67 7.84 -8.90
C PRO A 442 15.71 6.44 -9.51
N THR A 443 15.57 5.43 -8.66
CA THR A 443 15.81 4.02 -8.98
C THR A 443 14.80 3.12 -8.29
N TRP A 444 14.14 2.27 -9.07
CA TRP A 444 13.29 1.20 -8.55
C TRP A 444 14.14 0.05 -8.02
N LEU A 445 13.87 -0.35 -6.79
CA LEU A 445 14.35 -1.60 -6.21
C LEU A 445 13.31 -2.70 -6.46
N VAL A 446 13.74 -3.80 -7.08
CA VAL A 446 12.88 -4.92 -7.41
C VAL A 446 13.50 -6.21 -6.90
N SER A 447 12.77 -6.98 -6.10
CA SER A 447 13.16 -8.34 -5.74
C SER A 447 12.64 -9.32 -6.78
N LEU A 448 13.48 -10.26 -7.19
CA LEU A 448 13.11 -11.34 -8.11
C LEU A 448 13.00 -12.65 -7.34
N GLU A 449 11.84 -13.27 -7.42
CA GLU A 449 11.48 -14.48 -6.68
C GLU A 449 11.07 -15.60 -7.64
N ASP A 450 11.27 -16.86 -7.24
CA ASP A 450 10.77 -18.00 -8.02
C ASP A 450 9.27 -18.26 -7.78
N LYS A 451 8.72 -19.28 -8.46
CA LYS A 451 7.31 -19.69 -8.32
C LYS A 451 6.85 -20.03 -6.91
N SER A 452 7.78 -20.33 -6.01
CA SER A 452 7.50 -20.65 -4.61
C SER A 452 7.59 -19.42 -3.71
N GLY A 453 7.81 -18.22 -4.28
CA GLY A 453 8.02 -16.98 -3.53
C GLY A 453 9.43 -16.88 -2.92
N VAL A 454 10.39 -17.70 -3.37
CA VAL A 454 11.74 -17.70 -2.79
C VAL A 454 12.60 -16.66 -3.49
N TYR A 455 13.24 -15.79 -2.70
CA TYR A 455 14.17 -14.78 -3.19
C TYR A 455 15.32 -15.39 -4.01
N ARG A 456 15.61 -14.79 -5.18
CA ARG A 456 16.68 -15.21 -6.09
C ARG A 456 17.66 -14.10 -6.43
N TYR A 457 17.16 -12.90 -6.75
CA TYR A 457 18.00 -11.76 -7.14
C TYR A 457 17.41 -10.44 -6.64
N THR A 458 18.28 -9.44 -6.54
CA THR A 458 17.90 -8.03 -6.43
C THR A 458 18.21 -7.34 -7.75
N ALA A 459 17.28 -6.52 -8.23
CA ALA A 459 17.44 -5.70 -9.42
C ALA A 459 17.21 -4.21 -9.10
N PHE A 460 18.00 -3.37 -9.76
CA PHE A 460 17.88 -1.91 -9.75
C PHE A 460 17.55 -1.43 -11.16
N VAL A 461 16.47 -0.65 -11.30
CA VAL A 461 16.01 -0.12 -12.60
C VAL A 461 15.94 1.39 -12.51
N ASN A 462 16.61 2.09 -13.42
CA ASN A 462 16.57 3.55 -13.45
C ASN A 462 15.19 4.05 -13.89
N VAL A 463 14.67 5.07 -13.19
CA VAL A 463 13.38 5.68 -13.54
C VAL A 463 13.42 6.40 -14.89
N LYS A 464 14.54 7.05 -15.25
CA LYS A 464 14.61 7.87 -16.47
C LYS A 464 14.88 7.04 -17.72
N ASP A 465 15.49 5.86 -17.57
CA ASP A 465 15.78 4.97 -18.70
C ASP A 465 15.65 3.50 -18.29
N ALA A 466 14.58 2.85 -18.75
CA ALA A 466 14.33 1.42 -18.56
C ALA A 466 15.44 0.50 -19.10
N GLN A 467 16.30 1.01 -19.99
CA GLN A 467 17.46 0.26 -20.43
C GLN A 467 18.54 0.23 -19.35
N VAL A 468 18.65 1.24 -18.48
CA VAL A 468 19.66 1.26 -17.42
C VAL A 468 19.14 0.47 -16.22
N TYR A 469 19.51 -0.81 -16.17
CA TYR A 469 19.21 -1.71 -15.06
C TYR A 469 20.36 -2.69 -14.81
N ALA A 470 20.45 -3.19 -13.59
CA ALA A 470 21.37 -4.25 -13.20
C ALA A 470 20.74 -5.17 -12.17
N TYR A 471 21.25 -6.39 -12.04
CA TYR A 471 20.81 -7.34 -11.03
C TYR A 471 21.95 -8.26 -10.59
N ALA A 472 21.85 -8.78 -9.38
CA ALA A 472 22.72 -9.84 -8.85
C ALA A 472 22.03 -10.57 -7.70
N LYS A 473 22.61 -11.69 -7.25
CA LYS A 473 22.10 -12.44 -6.08
C LYS A 473 22.38 -11.69 -4.78
N ASP A 474 23.60 -11.16 -4.67
CA ASP A 474 24.04 -10.31 -3.57
C ASP A 474 23.68 -8.85 -3.85
N VAL A 475 23.20 -8.14 -2.82
CA VAL A 475 22.71 -6.76 -2.94
C VAL A 475 23.85 -5.79 -3.28
N ASN A 476 25.01 -5.95 -2.64
CA ASN A 476 26.16 -5.08 -2.89
C ASN A 476 26.71 -5.30 -4.30
N GLU A 477 26.73 -6.55 -4.77
CA GLU A 477 27.07 -6.86 -6.16
C GLU A 477 26.07 -6.22 -7.13
N ALA A 478 24.77 -6.28 -6.84
CA ALA A 478 23.75 -5.63 -7.66
C ALA A 478 23.92 -4.11 -7.70
N LEU A 479 24.27 -3.48 -6.56
CA LEU A 479 24.56 -2.04 -6.46
C LEU A 479 25.80 -1.65 -7.27
N ASN A 480 26.89 -2.41 -7.19
CA ASN A 480 28.11 -2.15 -7.95
C ASN A 480 27.87 -2.32 -9.47
N ASN A 481 27.07 -3.32 -9.84
CA ASN A 481 26.69 -3.53 -11.23
C ASN A 481 25.80 -2.38 -11.73
N TYR A 482 24.92 -1.87 -10.86
CA TYR A 482 24.06 -0.75 -11.20
C TYR A 482 24.83 0.57 -11.36
N GLU A 483 25.83 0.83 -10.50
CA GLU A 483 26.74 1.98 -10.66
C GLU A 483 27.41 1.94 -12.05
N THR A 484 27.91 0.76 -12.43
CA THR A 484 28.50 0.53 -13.76
C THR A 484 27.49 0.74 -14.88
N ALA A 485 26.24 0.29 -14.69
CA ALA A 485 25.17 0.45 -15.67
C ALA A 485 24.83 1.93 -15.91
N ILE A 486 24.75 2.74 -14.85
CA ILE A 486 24.56 4.19 -14.96
C ILE A 486 25.72 4.83 -15.73
N ALA A 487 26.96 4.45 -15.43
CA ALA A 487 28.14 5.07 -16.00
C ALA A 487 28.38 4.70 -17.48
N THR A 488 28.00 3.48 -17.89
CA THR A 488 28.39 2.92 -19.21
C THR A 488 27.22 2.75 -20.18
N GLY A 489 25.97 2.75 -19.68
CA GLY A 489 24.80 2.31 -20.44
C GLY A 489 24.78 0.80 -20.72
N MET A 490 25.68 0.00 -20.12
CA MET A 490 25.63 -1.46 -20.16
C MET A 490 24.64 -1.99 -19.12
N THR A 491 23.92 -3.07 -19.43
CA THR A 491 22.68 -3.40 -18.72
C THR A 491 22.62 -4.89 -18.37
N GLY A 492 21.90 -5.24 -17.31
CA GLY A 492 21.79 -6.61 -16.80
C GLY A 492 23.11 -7.16 -16.25
N GLN A 493 23.38 -8.46 -16.46
CA GLN A 493 24.61 -9.13 -16.01
C GLN A 493 25.89 -8.57 -16.65
N ASN A 494 25.78 -7.93 -17.81
CA ASN A 494 26.93 -7.35 -18.52
C ASN A 494 27.47 -6.08 -17.85
N ALA A 495 26.74 -5.52 -16.88
CA ALA A 495 27.20 -4.40 -16.07
C ALA A 495 28.11 -4.85 -14.90
N SER A 496 28.55 -6.12 -14.86
CA SER A 496 29.34 -6.64 -13.73
C SER A 496 30.70 -5.98 -13.60
N ALA A 497 30.93 -5.21 -12.53
CA ALA A 497 32.27 -4.81 -12.13
C ALA A 497 32.99 -6.03 -11.55
N SER A 498 34.12 -6.43 -12.11
CA SER A 498 34.90 -7.52 -11.52
C SER A 498 35.30 -7.17 -10.08
N LYS A 499 35.18 -8.10 -9.13
CA LYS A 499 35.49 -7.95 -7.68
C LYS A 499 36.88 -7.39 -7.32
N ASP A 500 37.74 -7.12 -8.29
CA ASP A 500 39.08 -6.53 -8.13
C ASP A 500 39.13 -5.02 -8.47
N ALA A 501 37.97 -4.34 -8.54
CA ALA A 501 37.85 -2.93 -8.91
C ALA A 501 38.68 -2.00 -8.01
N LYS A 502 39.82 -1.52 -8.52
CA LYS A 502 40.65 -0.46 -7.90
C LYS A 502 40.58 0.80 -8.74
N GLU A 503 40.54 1.96 -8.07
CA GLU A 503 40.80 3.21 -8.77
C GLU A 503 42.24 3.20 -9.28
N SER A 504 42.38 3.31 -10.59
CA SER A 504 43.66 3.33 -11.27
C SER A 504 43.79 4.63 -12.05
N VAL A 505 45.01 5.18 -12.04
CA VAL A 505 45.37 6.34 -12.84
C VAL A 505 46.24 5.88 -13.98
N ILE A 506 45.91 6.29 -15.20
CA ILE A 506 46.71 6.02 -16.38
C ILE A 506 46.88 7.28 -17.21
N SER A 507 48.08 7.46 -17.74
CA SER A 507 48.40 8.53 -18.69
C SER A 507 48.95 7.91 -19.96
N GLY A 508 48.31 8.16 -21.10
CA GLY A 508 48.66 7.54 -22.38
C GLY A 508 48.27 8.40 -23.57
N SER A 509 48.75 8.00 -24.75
CA SER A 509 48.43 8.67 -26.02
C SER A 509 47.28 7.93 -26.71
N VAL A 510 46.30 8.66 -27.22
CA VAL A 510 45.14 8.08 -27.89
C VAL A 510 45.57 7.45 -29.21
N VAL A 511 45.34 6.15 -29.37
CA VAL A 511 45.66 5.43 -30.62
C VAL A 511 44.45 5.28 -31.53
N SER A 512 43.25 5.32 -30.98
CA SER A 512 41.99 5.29 -31.73
C SER A 512 40.90 5.97 -30.92
N VAL A 513 40.00 6.67 -31.61
CA VAL A 513 38.81 7.29 -31.02
C VAL A 513 37.60 6.98 -31.90
N TYR A 514 36.51 6.61 -31.26
CA TYR A 514 35.22 6.36 -31.88
C TYR A 514 34.15 7.18 -31.18
N LYS A 515 33.37 7.92 -31.97
CA LYS A 515 32.32 8.82 -31.47
C LYS A 515 31.00 8.35 -32.04
N ARG A 516 30.02 8.12 -31.17
CA ARG A 516 28.67 7.75 -31.59
C ARG A 516 27.64 8.55 -30.83
N GLU A 517 26.59 8.92 -31.54
CA GLU A 517 25.42 9.53 -30.95
C GLU A 517 24.49 8.42 -30.44
N VAL A 518 24.06 8.56 -29.19
CA VAL A 518 23.09 7.66 -28.54
C VAL A 518 22.06 8.54 -27.87
N LYS A 519 20.88 8.68 -28.48
CA LYS A 519 19.73 9.41 -27.95
C LYS A 519 20.11 10.79 -27.37
N ASP A 520 20.60 11.69 -28.21
CA ASP A 520 20.99 13.07 -27.88
C ASP A 520 22.20 13.24 -26.95
N LYS A 521 22.92 12.14 -26.65
CA LYS A 521 24.24 12.19 -25.98
C LYS A 521 25.30 11.65 -26.92
N THR A 522 26.43 12.36 -27.01
CA THR A 522 27.59 11.82 -27.73
C THR A 522 28.47 11.03 -26.77
N MET A 523 28.58 9.73 -27.04
CA MET A 523 29.54 8.84 -26.39
C MET A 523 30.86 8.89 -27.14
N VAL A 524 31.96 9.03 -26.39
CA VAL A 524 33.32 9.01 -26.92
C VAL A 524 34.04 7.81 -26.32
N GLN A 525 34.45 6.90 -27.18
CA GLN A 525 35.24 5.73 -26.83
C GLN A 525 36.64 5.88 -27.39
N PHE A 526 37.67 5.54 -26.61
CA PHE A 526 39.04 5.67 -27.07
C PHE A 526 39.96 4.59 -26.49
N LEU A 527 41.03 4.32 -27.21
CA LEU A 527 42.12 3.41 -26.84
C LEU A 527 43.38 4.22 -26.54
N LEU A 528 44.15 3.79 -25.54
CA LEU A 528 45.47 4.36 -25.24
C LEU A 528 46.59 3.42 -25.71
N ASP A 529 47.75 4.00 -26.02
CA ASP A 529 48.97 3.27 -26.43
C ASP A 529 49.50 2.28 -25.37
N ASN A 530 49.18 2.50 -24.11
CA ASN A 530 49.66 1.74 -22.96
C ASN A 530 48.59 0.93 -22.23
N SER A 531 47.46 0.66 -22.88
CA SER A 531 46.35 -0.10 -22.29
C SER A 531 45.55 -0.85 -23.35
N ASP A 532 45.24 -2.11 -23.06
CA ASP A 532 44.35 -2.93 -23.89
C ASP A 532 42.85 -2.64 -23.62
N LYS A 533 42.56 -1.70 -22.70
CA LYS A 533 41.20 -1.31 -22.34
C LYS A 533 40.63 -0.23 -23.26
N ILE A 534 39.32 -0.29 -23.47
CA ILE A 534 38.51 0.71 -24.15
C ILE A 534 37.89 1.63 -23.11
N PHE A 535 38.30 2.89 -23.12
CA PHE A 535 37.80 3.91 -22.20
C PHE A 535 36.57 4.59 -22.79
N THR A 536 35.53 4.76 -21.99
CA THR A 536 34.28 5.41 -22.41
C THR A 536 33.97 6.63 -21.55
N VAL A 537 33.61 7.74 -22.19
CA VAL A 537 33.08 8.96 -21.55
C VAL A 537 31.87 9.49 -22.33
N THR A 538 31.03 10.28 -21.68
CA THR A 538 29.98 11.05 -22.35
C THR A 538 30.36 12.52 -22.45
N ALA A 539 30.06 13.13 -23.60
CA ALA A 539 30.31 14.56 -23.85
C ALA A 539 29.51 15.49 -22.92
N SER A 540 28.42 15.01 -22.33
CA SER A 540 27.64 15.76 -21.33
C SER A 540 28.39 15.94 -20.01
N GLU A 541 29.23 14.98 -19.64
CA GLU A 541 30.03 15.01 -18.40
C GLU A 541 31.42 15.60 -18.66
N TYR A 542 32.00 15.28 -19.83
CA TYR A 542 33.28 15.80 -20.29
C TYR A 542 33.09 16.52 -21.63
N PRO A 543 32.71 17.82 -21.64
CA PRO A 543 32.45 18.56 -22.88
C PRO A 543 33.62 18.54 -23.87
N TYR A 544 34.86 18.54 -23.34
CA TYR A 544 36.06 18.51 -24.17
C TYR A 544 36.35 17.13 -24.78
N ALA A 545 35.67 16.06 -24.35
CA ALA A 545 35.84 14.73 -24.93
C ALA A 545 35.48 14.67 -26.42
N MET A 546 34.60 15.57 -26.87
CA MET A 546 34.25 15.74 -28.29
C MET A 546 35.45 16.08 -29.18
N PHE A 547 36.49 16.69 -28.62
CA PHE A 547 37.69 17.13 -29.34
C PHE A 547 38.87 16.17 -29.16
N ILE A 548 38.69 15.02 -28.51
CA ILE A 548 39.72 14.00 -28.45
C ILE A 548 39.98 13.49 -29.87
N GLU A 549 41.25 13.48 -30.26
CA GLU A 549 41.74 12.93 -31.51
C GLU A 549 42.90 11.96 -31.26
N THR A 550 43.17 11.10 -32.26
CA THR A 550 44.34 10.23 -32.24
C THR A 550 45.61 11.07 -32.09
N GLY A 551 46.49 10.68 -31.17
CA GLY A 551 47.70 11.41 -30.80
C GLY A 551 47.55 12.35 -29.60
N HIS A 552 46.34 12.63 -29.12
CA HIS A 552 46.15 13.38 -27.87
C HIS A 552 46.67 12.60 -26.67
N ARG A 553 47.23 13.28 -25.68
CA ARG A 553 47.74 12.67 -24.45
C ARG A 553 46.77 12.94 -23.32
N LEU A 554 46.19 11.87 -22.79
CA LEU A 554 45.15 11.93 -21.77
C LEU A 554 45.72 11.45 -20.44
N ASN A 555 45.33 12.11 -19.36
CA ASN A 555 45.47 11.58 -18.00
C ASN A 555 44.07 11.27 -17.48
N LEU A 556 43.84 10.03 -17.05
CA LEU A 556 42.53 9.58 -16.63
C LEU A 556 42.58 8.72 -15.38
N THR A 557 41.57 8.90 -14.54
CA THR A 557 41.26 8.04 -13.41
C THR A 557 40.09 7.18 -13.82
N TYR A 558 40.20 5.88 -13.65
CA TYR A 558 39.16 4.93 -14.05
C TYR A 558 39.08 3.81 -13.02
N ILE A 559 37.96 3.09 -13.05
CA ILE A 559 37.79 1.90 -12.21
C ILE A 559 38.35 0.71 -12.98
N ASP A 560 39.48 0.19 -12.51
CA ASP A 560 40.17 -0.94 -13.14
C ASP A 560 39.45 -2.25 -12.81
N THR A 561 38.64 -2.69 -13.76
CA THR A 561 37.95 -3.98 -13.72
C THR A 561 38.58 -4.96 -14.70
N LYS A 562 38.33 -6.27 -14.57
CA LYS A 562 38.72 -7.30 -15.55
C LYS A 562 38.08 -7.11 -16.93
N ASN A 563 37.13 -6.19 -17.06
CA ASN A 563 36.49 -5.88 -18.34
C ASN A 563 37.41 -5.06 -19.24
N ILE A 564 37.27 -5.29 -20.54
CA ILE A 564 37.97 -4.54 -21.58
C ILE A 564 37.38 -3.12 -21.69
N ASN A 565 36.06 -2.97 -21.58
CA ASN A 565 35.40 -1.67 -21.55
C ASN A 565 35.37 -1.12 -20.12
N VAL A 566 35.85 0.11 -19.93
CA VAL A 566 35.91 0.78 -18.62
C VAL A 566 35.43 2.22 -18.70
N SER A 567 34.72 2.66 -17.65
CA SER A 567 34.29 4.05 -17.49
C SER A 567 35.38 4.90 -16.83
N VAL A 568 35.49 6.15 -17.26
CA VAL A 568 36.47 7.11 -16.75
C VAL A 568 35.81 8.02 -15.71
N LYS A 569 36.35 8.03 -14.50
CA LYS A 569 35.92 8.85 -13.35
C LYS A 569 36.43 10.28 -13.40
N SER A 570 37.59 10.50 -14.01
CA SER A 570 38.12 11.83 -14.28
C SER A 570 38.97 11.80 -15.53
N LEU A 571 38.83 12.79 -16.39
CA LEU A 571 39.58 12.89 -17.63
C LEU A 571 40.20 14.29 -17.76
N LYS A 572 41.49 14.33 -18.10
CA LYS A 572 42.20 15.56 -18.46
C LYS A 572 42.95 15.38 -19.77
N ASP A 573 42.71 16.27 -20.72
CA ASP A 573 43.47 16.28 -21.97
C ASP A 573 44.69 17.20 -21.79
N ILE A 574 45.85 16.56 -21.66
CA ILE A 574 47.12 17.26 -21.41
C ILE A 574 47.56 18.01 -22.67
N THR A 575 47.21 17.51 -23.87
CA THR A 575 47.53 18.14 -25.15
C THR A 575 46.76 19.45 -25.32
N LEU A 576 45.47 19.46 -24.96
CA LEU A 576 44.64 20.66 -25.03
C LEU A 576 44.86 21.64 -23.86
N LYS A 577 45.58 21.23 -22.81
CA LYS A 577 45.74 21.96 -21.53
C LYS A 577 44.39 22.35 -20.91
N LYS A 578 43.37 21.50 -21.08
CA LYS A 578 41.99 21.74 -20.64
C LYS A 578 41.46 20.61 -19.77
#